data_AF-A0A7J2RF37-F1
#
_entry.id   AF-A0A7J2RF37-F1
#
_cell.length_a   1.000
_cell.length_b   1.000
_cell.length_c   1.000
_cell.angle_alpha   90.00
_cell.angle_beta   90.00
_cell.angle_gamma   90.00
#
_symmetry.space_group_name_H-M   'P 1'
#
loop_
_entity.id
_entity.type
_entity.pdbx_description
1 polymer ?
#
loop_
_entity_poly.entity_id
_entity_poly.type
_entity_poly.pdbx_seq_one_letter_code
_entity_poly.pdbx_strand_id
1 'polypeptide(L)'
;MQAKKNDEPFMPYFNNIVLVKAEIEFFDVSFFEANISLCYLGAVIKNHVNSVSIPMDMRIDLRPFEKYKNHLIKMEKESRKCDLVGISTMTASFPNAIRLARIAKKHGAYVVVGGYHPSALPEAMFDVPEIDAVIRGEGEMTFKEFVLNGPSTLVKGLSFRDGNGVI
;
A
#
# COMPACT_ATOMS: atom_id res chain seq x y z
N MET A 1 15.29 21.02 34.19
CA MET A 1 14.81 21.60 32.92
C MET A 1 13.61 20.80 32.47
N GLN A 2 12.41 21.38 32.51
CA GLN A 2 11.17 20.73 32.08
C GLN A 2 11.22 20.52 30.56
N ALA A 3 11.14 19.27 30.12
CA ALA A 3 10.82 18.96 28.73
C ALA A 3 9.35 19.33 28.52
N LYS A 4 9.09 20.40 27.78
CA LYS A 4 7.77 20.68 27.22
C LYS A 4 7.42 19.47 26.34
N LYS A 5 6.45 18.66 26.77
CA LYS A 5 5.70 17.80 25.86
C LYS A 5 5.02 18.76 24.89
N ASN A 6 5.44 18.73 23.63
CA ASN A 6 4.68 19.33 22.56
C ASN A 6 3.38 18.53 22.44
N ASP A 7 2.31 19.05 23.03
CA ASP A 7 0.94 18.53 22.92
C ASP A 7 0.34 18.92 21.55
N GLU A 8 1.10 18.79 20.47
CA GLU A 8 0.50 18.77 19.14
C GLU A 8 0.05 17.34 18.85
N PRO A 9 -1.20 17.12 18.37
CA PRO A 9 -1.66 15.79 18.03
C PRO A 9 -0.75 15.22 16.95
N PHE A 10 -0.09 14.11 17.26
CA PHE A 10 0.72 13.37 16.30
C PHE A 10 -0.17 12.97 15.10
N MET A 11 0.04 13.64 13.97
CA MET A 11 -0.67 13.33 12.72
C MET A 11 0.24 12.48 11.83
N PRO A 12 -0.23 11.30 11.37
CA PRO A 12 0.55 10.50 10.43
C PRO A 12 0.64 11.22 9.08
N TYR A 13 1.71 10.93 8.33
CA TYR A 13 1.86 11.42 6.97
C TYR A 13 0.71 10.94 6.05
N PHE A 14 0.31 9.67 6.16
CA PHE A 14 -0.85 9.12 5.44
C PHE A 14 -1.99 8.77 6.42
N ASN A 15 -3.23 9.16 6.10
CA ASN A 15 -4.36 9.06 7.04
C ASN A 15 -5.43 8.04 6.61
N ASN A 16 -5.70 7.90 5.32
CA ASN A 16 -6.69 6.99 4.75
C ASN A 16 -6.02 5.98 3.82
N ILE A 17 -5.86 4.75 4.31
CA ILE A 17 -5.06 3.71 3.67
C ILE A 17 -5.96 2.60 3.11
N VAL A 18 -5.63 2.16 1.90
CA VAL A 18 -6.21 0.97 1.29
C VAL A 18 -5.12 -0.05 1.03
N LEU A 19 -5.32 -1.28 1.48
CA LEU A 19 -4.42 -2.41 1.27
C LEU A 19 -5.07 -3.40 0.31
N VAL A 20 -4.33 -3.83 -0.70
CA VAL A 20 -4.80 -4.80 -1.70
C VAL A 20 -3.70 -5.81 -2.02
N LYS A 21 -4.10 -7.05 -2.31
CA LYS A 21 -3.19 -8.11 -2.77
C LYS A 21 -3.46 -8.34 -4.25
N ALA A 22 -2.41 -8.26 -5.07
CA ALA A 22 -2.45 -8.69 -6.44
C ALA A 22 -2.30 -10.22 -6.47
N GLU A 23 -3.29 -10.90 -7.03
CA GLU A 23 -3.32 -12.34 -7.21
C GLU A 23 -3.47 -12.66 -8.69
N ILE A 24 -3.06 -13.87 -9.08
CA ILE A 24 -3.30 -14.38 -10.42
C ILE A 24 -4.72 -14.94 -10.46
N GLU A 25 -5.39 -14.82 -11.60
CA GLU A 25 -6.58 -15.63 -11.91
C GLU A 25 -6.15 -17.08 -12.21
N PHE A 26 -5.46 -17.75 -11.28
CA PHE A 26 -5.12 -19.16 -11.40
C PHE A 26 -6.04 -19.97 -10.49
N PHE A 27 -6.94 -20.72 -11.13
CA PHE A 27 -7.96 -21.57 -10.51
C PHE A 27 -7.31 -22.86 -9.99
N ASP A 28 -6.58 -22.77 -8.87
CA ASP A 28 -6.35 -23.94 -8.02
C ASP A 28 -6.93 -23.66 -6.62
N VAL A 29 -8.12 -24.20 -6.39
CA VAL A 29 -8.89 -24.04 -5.14
C VAL A 29 -8.25 -24.77 -3.95
N SER A 30 -7.14 -25.48 -4.15
CA SER A 30 -6.46 -26.25 -3.11
C SER A 30 -5.68 -25.38 -2.11
N PHE A 31 -5.39 -24.11 -2.45
CA PHE A 31 -4.65 -23.18 -1.60
C PHE A 31 -5.41 -21.86 -1.42
N PHE A 32 -6.31 -21.82 -0.43
CA PHE A 32 -6.88 -20.56 0.04
C PHE A 32 -5.89 -19.86 0.97
N GLU A 33 -5.18 -18.87 0.43
CA GLU A 33 -4.30 -18.01 1.23
C GLU A 33 -5.10 -16.77 1.61
N ALA A 34 -5.62 -16.76 2.84
CA ALA A 34 -6.26 -15.58 3.39
C ALA A 34 -5.29 -14.38 3.35
N ASN A 35 -5.82 -13.16 3.20
CA ASN A 35 -5.04 -11.90 3.18
C ASN A 35 -4.42 -11.52 4.54
N ILE A 36 -3.90 -12.50 5.29
CA ILE A 36 -3.34 -12.38 6.63
C ILE A 36 -2.16 -11.40 6.65
N SER A 37 -1.31 -11.43 5.62
CA SER A 37 -0.19 -10.48 5.50
C SER A 37 -0.67 -9.02 5.46
N LEU A 38 -1.75 -8.73 4.73
CA LEU A 38 -2.36 -7.40 4.75
C LEU A 38 -2.98 -7.06 6.11
N CYS A 39 -3.54 -8.05 6.81
CA CYS A 39 -4.05 -7.86 8.17
C CYS A 39 -2.94 -7.49 9.15
N TYR A 40 -1.74 -8.07 9.04
CA TYR A 40 -0.58 -7.68 9.85
C TYR A 40 -0.17 -6.23 9.58
N LEU A 41 -0.08 -5.83 8.30
CA LEU A 41 0.16 -4.43 7.91
C LEU A 41 -0.90 -3.50 8.49
N GLY A 42 -2.18 -3.85 8.37
CA GLY A 42 -3.28 -3.09 8.93
C GLY A 42 -3.22 -3.00 10.46
N ALA A 43 -2.86 -4.09 11.14
CA ALA A 43 -2.80 -4.15 12.60
C ALA A 43 -1.74 -3.21 13.19
N VAL A 44 -0.59 -3.06 12.52
CA VAL A 44 0.48 -2.17 13.02
C VAL A 44 0.19 -0.68 12.81
N ILE A 45 -0.74 -0.33 11.91
CA ILE A 45 -1.11 1.08 11.63
C ILE A 45 -2.49 1.50 12.13
N LYS A 46 -3.43 0.58 12.39
CA LYS A 46 -4.86 0.90 12.63
C LYS A 46 -5.13 1.92 13.74
N ASN A 47 -4.25 2.02 14.74
CA ASN A 47 -4.39 2.95 15.86
C ASN A 47 -3.69 4.30 15.61
N HIS A 48 -3.08 4.47 14.44
CA HIS A 48 -2.30 5.64 14.08
C HIS A 48 -2.92 6.44 12.92
N VAL A 49 -3.94 5.90 12.26
CA VAL A 49 -4.50 6.41 11.00
C VAL A 49 -6.01 6.56 11.12
N ASN A 50 -6.61 7.43 10.31
CA ASN A 50 -8.07 7.64 10.32
C ASN A 50 -8.82 6.41 9.79
N SER A 51 -8.30 5.78 8.74
CA SER A 51 -8.88 4.55 8.21
C SER A 51 -7.85 3.65 7.55
N VAL A 52 -8.03 2.34 7.73
CA VAL A 52 -7.35 1.30 6.96
C VAL A 52 -8.41 0.30 6.48
N SER A 53 -8.33 -0.09 5.21
CA SER A 53 -9.33 -1.00 4.62
C SER A 53 -8.70 -1.97 3.62
N ILE A 54 -9.26 -3.18 3.56
CA ILE A 54 -8.92 -4.23 2.60
C ILE A 54 -10.21 -4.52 1.81
N PRO A 55 -10.49 -3.78 0.73
CA PRO A 55 -11.85 -3.70 0.17
C PRO A 55 -12.22 -4.91 -0.71
N MET A 56 -11.25 -5.74 -1.06
CA MET A 56 -11.45 -6.84 -1.99
C MET A 56 -10.48 -7.99 -1.74
N ASP A 57 -10.89 -9.15 -2.21
CA ASP A 57 -10.07 -10.34 -2.31
C ASP A 57 -10.21 -10.89 -3.74
N MET A 58 -9.12 -10.84 -4.52
CA MET A 58 -9.13 -11.28 -5.92
C MET A 58 -9.47 -12.76 -6.11
N ARG A 59 -9.36 -13.60 -5.07
CA ARG A 59 -9.71 -15.02 -5.14
C ARG A 59 -11.19 -15.28 -4.86
N ILE A 60 -11.88 -14.36 -4.20
CA ILE A 60 -13.31 -14.50 -3.81
C ILE A 60 -14.20 -13.61 -4.67
N ASP A 61 -13.78 -12.39 -4.93
CA ASP A 61 -14.60 -11.39 -5.59
C ASP A 61 -14.67 -11.64 -7.10
N LEU A 62 -15.89 -11.70 -7.64
CA LEU A 62 -16.14 -11.89 -9.09
C LEU A 62 -15.61 -10.75 -9.96
N ARG A 63 -15.55 -9.54 -9.40
CA ARG A 63 -15.13 -8.30 -10.10
C ARG A 63 -14.23 -7.47 -9.19
N PRO A 64 -13.03 -7.97 -8.85
CA PRO A 64 -12.21 -7.39 -7.79
C PRO A 64 -11.74 -5.97 -8.13
N PHE A 65 -11.36 -5.72 -9.38
CA PHE A 65 -10.96 -4.39 -9.85
C PHE A 65 -12.10 -3.37 -9.77
N GLU A 66 -13.33 -3.74 -10.13
CA GLU A 66 -14.48 -2.84 -10.01
C GLU A 66 -14.85 -2.59 -8.55
N LYS A 67 -14.80 -3.62 -7.70
CA LYS A 67 -15.03 -3.49 -6.26
C LYS A 67 -14.01 -2.53 -5.62
N TYR A 68 -12.74 -2.69 -5.95
CA TYR A 68 -11.66 -1.79 -5.53
C TYR A 68 -11.89 -0.35 -6.00
N LYS A 69 -12.18 -0.15 -7.30
CA LYS A 69 -12.48 1.18 -7.86
C LYS A 69 -13.66 1.85 -7.16
N ASN A 70 -14.75 1.11 -6.98
CA ASN A 70 -15.95 1.61 -6.31
C ASN A 70 -15.70 1.98 -4.85
N HIS A 71 -14.82 1.26 -4.16
CA HIS A 71 -14.40 1.62 -2.80
C HIS A 71 -13.66 2.96 -2.74
N LEU A 72 -12.73 3.21 -3.67
CA LEU A 72 -12.04 4.50 -3.75
C LEU A 72 -13.00 5.65 -4.05
N ILE A 73 -13.93 5.47 -4.99
CA ILE A 73 -14.97 6.45 -5.30
C ILE A 73 -15.86 6.72 -4.07
N LYS A 74 -16.23 5.68 -3.34
CA LYS A 74 -17.02 5.80 -2.11
C LYS A 74 -16.27 6.61 -1.05
N MET A 75 -14.98 6.32 -0.86
CA MET A 75 -14.10 7.05 0.06
C MET A 75 -14.06 8.55 -0.25
N GLU A 76 -13.89 8.91 -1.53
CA GLU A 76 -13.87 10.30 -1.96
C GLU A 76 -15.21 11.02 -1.68
N LYS A 77 -16.34 10.37 -2.00
CA LYS A 77 -17.69 10.92 -1.72
C LYS A 77 -17.96 11.14 -0.23
N GLU A 78 -17.35 10.33 0.63
CA GLU A 78 -17.49 10.40 2.09
C GLU A 78 -16.47 11.35 2.72
N SER A 79 -15.81 12.21 1.93
CA SER A 79 -14.76 13.15 2.39
C SER A 79 -13.60 12.47 3.13
N ARG A 80 -13.34 11.20 2.81
CA ARG A 80 -12.25 10.37 3.36
C ARG A 80 -11.36 9.82 2.24
N LYS A 81 -10.99 10.70 1.30
CA LYS A 81 -10.18 10.36 0.12
C LYS A 81 -8.97 9.53 0.52
N CYS A 82 -8.68 8.49 -0.26
CA CYS A 82 -7.55 7.60 -0.01
C CYS A 82 -6.23 8.33 -0.30
N ASP A 83 -5.32 8.32 0.66
CA ASP A 83 -4.01 8.98 0.55
C ASP A 83 -2.95 7.98 0.08
N LEU A 84 -3.06 6.73 0.53
CA LEU A 84 -2.08 5.68 0.26
C LEU A 84 -2.76 4.36 -0.11
N VAL A 85 -2.27 3.75 -1.18
CA VAL A 85 -2.56 2.37 -1.55
C VAL A 85 -1.31 1.52 -1.39
N GLY A 86 -1.38 0.52 -0.51
CA GLY A 86 -0.37 -0.53 -0.38
C GLY A 86 -0.75 -1.76 -1.19
N ILE A 87 0.12 -2.16 -2.11
CA ILE A 87 -0.11 -3.31 -3.00
C ILE A 87 0.91 -4.40 -2.69
N SER A 88 0.44 -5.56 -2.22
CA SER A 88 1.28 -6.76 -2.10
C SER A 88 1.22 -7.58 -3.39
N THR A 89 2.37 -8.00 -3.92
CA THR A 89 2.44 -8.74 -5.19
C THR A 89 3.63 -9.70 -5.26
N MET A 90 3.48 -10.73 -6.09
CA MET A 90 4.53 -11.67 -6.47
C MET A 90 4.73 -11.65 -7.98
N THR A 91 5.76 -12.32 -8.47
CA THR A 91 6.23 -12.16 -9.86
C THR A 91 5.12 -12.38 -10.88
N ALA A 92 4.38 -13.48 -10.76
CA ALA A 92 3.34 -13.80 -11.73
C ALA A 92 2.06 -12.97 -11.55
N SER A 93 1.85 -12.28 -10.41
CA SER A 93 0.72 -11.38 -10.19
C SER A 93 1.04 -9.90 -10.45
N PHE A 94 2.28 -9.58 -10.82
CA PHE A 94 2.71 -8.20 -11.04
C PHE A 94 1.90 -7.44 -12.11
N PRO A 95 1.45 -8.04 -13.23
CA PRO A 95 0.55 -7.35 -14.16
C PRO A 95 -0.75 -6.84 -13.51
N ASN A 96 -1.29 -7.58 -12.55
CA ASN A 96 -2.46 -7.15 -11.78
C ASN A 96 -2.12 -6.04 -10.80
N ALA A 97 -0.92 -6.05 -10.19
CA ALA A 97 -0.43 -4.95 -9.37
C ALA A 97 -0.35 -3.63 -10.17
N ILE A 98 0.14 -3.67 -11.42
CA ILE A 98 0.17 -2.50 -12.31
C ILE A 98 -1.25 -1.96 -12.56
N ARG A 99 -2.22 -2.85 -12.80
CA ARG A 99 -3.62 -2.45 -13.00
C ARG A 99 -4.22 -1.81 -11.75
N LEU A 100 -3.91 -2.32 -10.56
CA LEU A 100 -4.32 -1.72 -9.28
C LEU A 100 -3.67 -0.35 -9.07
N ALA A 101 -2.36 -0.23 -9.29
CA ALA A 101 -1.62 1.03 -9.19
C ALA A 101 -2.21 2.11 -10.11
N ARG A 102 -2.54 1.75 -11.36
CA ARG A 102 -3.23 2.65 -12.30
C ARG A 102 -4.57 3.15 -11.79
N ILE A 103 -5.37 2.29 -11.17
CA ILE A 103 -6.64 2.68 -10.57
C ILE A 103 -6.38 3.62 -9.38
N ALA A 104 -5.42 3.31 -8.51
CA ALA A 104 -5.04 4.15 -7.38
C ALA A 104 -4.64 5.57 -7.81
N LYS A 105 -3.71 5.69 -8.76
CA LYS A 105 -3.21 6.99 -9.25
C LYS A 105 -4.29 7.84 -9.90
N LYS A 106 -5.25 7.24 -10.61
CA LYS A 106 -6.42 7.97 -11.15
C LYS A 106 -7.28 8.62 -10.07
N HIS A 107 -7.23 8.11 -8.84
CA HIS A 107 -7.92 8.69 -7.68
C HIS A 107 -6.98 9.53 -6.80
N GLY A 108 -5.76 9.80 -7.26
CA GLY A 108 -4.80 10.68 -6.59
C GLY A 108 -4.12 10.07 -5.36
N ALA A 109 -4.19 8.75 -5.16
CA ALA A 109 -3.50 8.09 -4.06
C ALA A 109 -2.00 7.90 -4.38
N TYR A 110 -1.16 7.98 -3.35
CA TYR A 110 0.22 7.52 -3.39
C TYR A 110 0.24 5.98 -3.46
N VAL A 111 1.17 5.40 -4.21
CA VAL A 111 1.24 3.94 -4.40
C VAL A 111 2.56 3.40 -3.89
N VAL A 112 2.47 2.50 -2.91
CA VAL A 112 3.59 1.69 -2.45
C VAL A 112 3.36 0.22 -2.80
N VAL A 113 4.39 -0.44 -3.31
CA VAL A 113 4.36 -1.87 -3.59
C VAL A 113 5.30 -2.64 -2.68
N GLY A 114 4.94 -3.87 -2.36
CA GLY A 114 5.77 -4.79 -1.58
C GLY A 114 5.49 -6.26 -1.93
N GLY A 115 6.19 -7.16 -1.27
CA GLY A 115 6.13 -8.60 -1.53
C GLY A 115 7.35 -9.11 -2.30
N TYR A 116 7.30 -10.37 -2.74
CA TYR A 116 8.45 -11.08 -3.30
C TYR A 116 9.05 -10.39 -4.53
N HIS A 117 8.21 -9.96 -5.47
CA HIS A 117 8.71 -9.37 -6.73
C HIS A 117 9.31 -7.98 -6.54
N PRO A 118 8.65 -7.03 -5.84
CA PRO A 118 9.26 -5.73 -5.56
C PRO A 118 10.51 -5.82 -4.67
N SER A 119 10.58 -6.82 -3.79
CA SER A 119 11.78 -7.03 -2.97
C SER A 119 12.97 -7.56 -3.78
N ALA A 120 12.71 -8.44 -4.75
CA ALA A 120 13.76 -9.01 -5.59
C ALA A 120 14.28 -8.03 -6.63
N LEU A 121 13.42 -7.17 -7.17
CA LEU A 121 13.73 -6.24 -8.27
C LEU A 121 13.19 -4.82 -7.97
N PRO A 122 13.66 -4.15 -6.91
CA PRO A 122 13.10 -2.87 -6.48
C PRO A 122 13.24 -1.76 -7.53
N GLU A 123 14.38 -1.70 -8.22
CA GLU A 123 14.65 -0.69 -9.25
C GLU A 123 13.68 -0.81 -10.43
N ALA A 124 13.39 -2.03 -10.89
CA ALA A 124 12.48 -2.30 -12.01
C ALA A 124 11.03 -1.91 -11.70
N MET A 125 10.64 -1.78 -10.43
CA MET A 125 9.30 -1.29 -10.07
C MET A 125 9.09 0.15 -10.53
N PHE A 126 10.18 0.92 -10.61
CA PHE A 126 10.15 2.31 -11.05
C PHE A 126 10.13 2.47 -12.58
N ASP A 127 10.09 1.38 -13.35
CA ASP A 127 9.68 1.44 -14.76
C ASP A 127 8.16 1.63 -14.90
N VAL A 128 7.41 1.33 -13.84
CA VAL A 128 5.97 1.60 -13.74
C VAL A 128 5.78 3.01 -13.16
N PRO A 129 5.31 3.99 -13.96
CA PRO A 129 5.19 5.38 -13.50
C PRO A 129 4.15 5.55 -12.39
N GLU A 130 3.22 4.60 -12.27
CA GLU A 130 2.21 4.60 -11.22
C GLU A 130 2.72 4.12 -9.86
N ILE A 131 3.94 3.60 -9.76
CA ILE A 131 4.56 3.18 -8.49
C ILE A 131 5.45 4.32 -7.97
N ASP A 132 5.16 4.76 -6.74
CA ASP A 132 5.86 5.86 -6.10
C ASP A 132 6.90 5.38 -5.07
N ALA A 133 6.68 4.21 -4.45
CA ALA A 133 7.60 3.59 -3.51
C ALA A 133 7.56 2.06 -3.52
N VAL A 134 8.63 1.45 -3.00
CA VAL A 134 8.82 0.01 -2.84
C VAL A 134 9.25 -0.28 -1.41
N ILE A 135 8.60 -1.23 -0.76
CA ILE A 135 9.05 -1.79 0.52
C ILE A 135 9.68 -3.16 0.25
N ARG A 136 10.92 -3.33 0.71
CA ARG A 136 11.76 -4.50 0.47
C ARG A 136 11.86 -5.37 1.72
N GLY A 137 11.78 -6.69 1.54
CA GLY A 137 11.88 -7.67 2.62
C GLY A 137 10.65 -7.67 3.53
N GLU A 138 10.85 -7.90 4.82
CA GLU A 138 9.79 -7.83 5.82
C GLU A 138 9.28 -6.40 5.97
N GLY A 139 7.96 -6.24 5.85
CA GLY A 139 7.35 -4.97 5.51
C GLY A 139 6.62 -4.28 6.65
N GLU A 140 6.29 -4.96 7.75
CA GLU A 140 5.35 -4.44 8.75
C GLU A 140 5.87 -3.18 9.44
N MET A 141 7.09 -3.23 9.97
CA MET A 141 7.67 -2.09 10.67
C MET A 141 8.06 -0.98 9.69
N THR A 142 8.62 -1.35 8.54
CA THR A 142 8.93 -0.43 7.44
C THR A 142 7.68 0.31 6.96
N PHE A 143 6.58 -0.41 6.76
CA PHE A 143 5.30 0.16 6.32
C PHE A 143 4.71 1.07 7.38
N LYS A 144 4.78 0.69 8.66
CA LYS A 144 4.39 1.58 9.75
C LYS A 144 5.21 2.87 9.75
N GLU A 145 6.53 2.79 9.72
CA GLU A 145 7.41 3.96 9.71
C GLU A 145 7.15 4.85 8.48
N PHE A 146 6.95 4.24 7.31
CA PHE A 146 6.58 4.93 6.08
C PHE A 146 5.21 5.62 6.18
N VAL A 147 4.19 4.95 6.73
CA VAL A 147 2.85 5.52 6.93
C VAL A 147 2.90 6.75 7.84
N LEU A 148 3.72 6.67 8.88
CA LEU A 148 3.85 7.72 9.88
C LEU A 148 4.68 8.92 9.39
N ASN A 149 5.80 8.67 8.71
CA ASN A 149 6.81 9.69 8.43
C ASN A 149 6.91 10.09 6.95
N GLY A 150 6.24 9.37 6.06
CA GLY A 150 6.32 9.58 4.61
C GLY A 150 7.59 9.00 3.98
N PRO A 151 7.84 9.31 2.69
CA PRO A 151 9.05 8.87 1.98
C PRO A 151 10.30 9.51 2.60
N SER A 152 11.23 8.69 3.10
CA SER A 152 12.47 9.16 3.73
C SER A 152 13.55 8.09 3.72
N THR A 153 14.81 8.51 3.58
CA THR A 153 16.00 7.64 3.70
C THR A 153 16.16 7.05 5.11
N LEU A 154 15.46 7.60 6.10
CA LEU A 154 15.46 7.10 7.47
C LEU A 154 14.59 5.85 7.64
N VAL A 155 13.64 5.61 6.72
CA VAL A 155 12.76 4.43 6.74
C VAL A 155 13.52 3.26 6.12
N LYS A 156 14.02 2.35 6.96
CA LYS A 156 14.83 1.22 6.52
C LYS A 156 14.01 0.27 5.64
N GLY A 157 14.57 -0.14 4.50
CA GLY A 157 13.91 -1.06 3.58
C GLY A 157 12.98 -0.39 2.56
N LEU A 158 12.77 0.93 2.67
CA LEU A 158 12.07 1.71 1.65
C LEU A 158 13.00 2.02 0.47
N SER A 159 12.42 2.05 -0.73
CA SER A 159 12.94 2.73 -1.91
C SER A 159 11.84 3.60 -2.49
N PHE A 160 12.15 4.78 -3.01
CA PHE A 160 11.12 5.72 -3.47
C PHE A 160 11.63 6.71 -4.51
N ARG A 161 10.71 7.33 -5.25
CA ARG A 161 11.06 8.44 -6.14
C ARG A 161 11.25 9.72 -5.34
N ASP A 162 12.41 10.34 -5.50
CA ASP A 162 12.68 11.72 -5.12
C ASP A 162 12.80 12.57 -6.39
N GLY A 163 12.70 13.91 -6.27
CA GLY A 163 12.74 14.83 -7.41
C GLY A 163 13.98 14.70 -8.31
N ASN A 164 15.02 14.00 -7.85
CA ASN A 164 16.28 13.76 -8.55
C ASN A 164 16.47 12.31 -9.06
N GLY A 165 15.55 11.38 -8.80
CA GLY A 165 15.68 9.98 -9.21
C GLY A 165 15.05 8.97 -8.24
N VAL A 166 15.55 7.74 -8.26
CA VAL A 166 15.15 6.67 -7.33
C VAL A 166 16.19 6.59 -6.21
N ILE A 167 15.70 6.50 -4.97
CA ILE A 167 16.47 6.31 -3.73
C ILE A 167 16.20 4.91 -3.16
#